data_AF-A0A3N5I7Z5-F1
#
_entry.id   AF-A0A3N5I7Z5-F1
#
_cell.length_a   1.000
_cell.length_b   1.000
_cell.length_c   1.000
_cell.angle_alpha   90.00
_cell.angle_beta   90.00
_cell.angle_gamma   90.00
#
_symmetry.space_group_name_H-M   'P 1'
#
loop_
_entity.id
_entity.type
_entity.pdbx_description
1 polymer ?
#
loop_
_entity_poly.entity_id
_entity_poly.type
_entity_poly.pdbx_seq_one_letter_code
_entity_poly.pdbx_strand_id
1 'polypeptide(L)' 'MLIEAMTMTEFHQRLRTSRTVLLPVGSVEEHGNHLPLGTDTIHALEVCRLAGERTGAFVAPPVYYGVCRSTSQHP' A
#
# COMPACT_ATOMS: atom_id res chain seq x y z
N MET A 1 -5.85 8.94 -3.00
CA MET A 1 -7.24 8.62 -2.62
C MET A 1 -7.25 7.32 -1.84
N LEU A 2 -7.09 7.39 -0.52
CA LEU A 2 -7.01 6.18 0.32
C LEU A 2 -8.41 5.64 0.59
N ILE A 3 -8.70 4.40 0.22
CA ILE A 3 -10.02 3.77 0.42
C ILE A 3 -10.34 3.64 1.91
N GLU A 4 -9.34 3.36 2.75
CA GLU A 4 -9.51 3.17 4.21
C GLU A 4 -10.02 4.42 4.94
N ALA A 5 -9.84 5.60 4.36
CA ALA A 5 -10.24 6.88 4.93
C ALA A 5 -11.52 7.44 4.28
N MET A 6 -12.21 6.65 3.44
CA MET A 6 -13.42 7.08 2.74
C MET A 6 -14.68 6.47 3.36
N THR A 7 -15.75 7.25 3.34
CA THR A 7 -17.12 6.74 3.46
C THR A 7 -17.59 6.10 2.16
N MET A 8 -18.61 5.25 2.23
CA MET A 8 -19.22 4.65 1.04
C MET A 8 -19.81 5.68 0.07
N THR A 9 -20.34 6.80 0.58
CA THR A 9 -20.85 7.89 -0.24
C THR A 9 -19.74 8.51 -1.08
N GLU A 10 -18.58 8.80 -0.48
CA GLU A 10 -17.42 9.33 -1.20
C GLU A 10 -16.91 8.32 -2.23
N PHE A 11 -16.80 7.05 -1.85
CA PHE A 11 -16.37 5.99 -2.78
C PHE A 11 -17.28 5.90 -4.01
N HIS A 12 -18.61 5.89 -3.81
CA HIS A 12 -19.59 5.89 -4.89
C HIS A 12 -19.46 7.11 -5.82
N GLN A 13 -19.21 8.30 -5.27
CA GLN A 13 -19.02 9.51 -6.06
C GLN A 13 -17.74 9.43 -6.91
N ARG A 14 -16.65 8.93 -6.34
CA ARG A 14 -15.34 8.84 -7.02
C ARG A 14 -15.29 7.76 -8.10
N LEU A 15 -16.10 6.70 -8.00
CA LEU A 15 -16.25 5.69 -9.05
C LEU A 15 -16.72 6.27 -10.41
N ARG A 16 -17.28 7.50 -10.41
CA ARG A 16 -17.66 8.21 -11.65
C ARG A 16 -16.46 8.75 -12.42
N THR A 17 -15.33 9.02 -11.74
CA THR A 17 -14.14 9.63 -12.34
C THR A 17 -12.97 8.69 -12.47
N SER A 18 -12.89 7.64 -11.64
CA SER A 18 -11.83 6.65 -11.69
C SER A 18 -12.35 5.25 -11.39
N ARG A 19 -11.81 4.25 -12.05
CA ARG A 19 -12.03 2.82 -11.74
C ARG A 19 -10.72 2.06 -11.50
N THR A 20 -9.60 2.78 -11.47
CA THR A 20 -8.28 2.20 -11.27
C THR A 20 -7.95 2.16 -9.79
N VAL A 21 -7.47 1.01 -9.32
CA VAL A 21 -7.05 0.80 -7.94
C VAL A 21 -5.57 0.40 -7.93
N LEU A 22 -4.80 1.07 -7.09
CA LEU A 22 -3.45 0.67 -6.70
C LEU A 22 -3.56 -0.14 -5.42
N LEU A 23 -3.03 -1.36 -5.43
CA LEU A 23 -2.96 -2.22 -4.26
C LEU A 23 -1.51 -2.26 -3.77
N PRO A 24 -1.17 -1.58 -2.66
CA PRO A 24 0.15 -1.72 -2.06
C PRO A 24 0.30 -3.13 -1.50
N VAL A 25 1.37 -3.81 -1.87
CA VAL A 25 1.74 -5.13 -1.35
C VAL A 25 3.18 -5.06 -0.88
N GLY A 26 3.40 -5.40 0.38
CA GLY A 26 4.74 -5.46 0.97
C GLY A 26 4.95 -6.76 1.73
N SER A 27 5.85 -6.71 2.70
CA SER A 27 6.24 -7.81 3.58
C SER A 27 6.59 -7.27 4.96
N VAL A 28 6.71 -8.19 5.92
CA VAL A 28 7.37 -7.95 7.20
C VAL A 28 8.60 -8.84 7.21
N GLU A 29 9.78 -8.23 7.03
CA GLU A 29 11.02 -8.96 6.83
C GLU A 29 12.25 -8.18 7.29
N GLU A 30 13.37 -8.88 7.43
CA GLU A 30 14.62 -8.28 7.89
C GLU A 30 15.16 -7.23 6.91
N HIS A 31 15.61 -6.10 7.48
CA HIS A 31 16.19 -4.96 6.74
C HIS A 31 17.45 -4.42 7.45
N GLY A 32 18.19 -5.30 8.13
CA GLY A 32 19.34 -4.94 8.97
C GLY A 32 19.02 -4.07 10.20
N ASN A 33 20.07 -3.64 10.90
CA ASN A 33 19.97 -2.91 12.18
C ASN A 33 19.52 -1.44 12.07
N HIS A 34 19.22 -0.95 10.87
CA HIS A 34 19.07 0.47 10.57
C HIS A 34 17.70 0.83 9.98
N LEU A 35 16.85 -0.16 9.69
CA LEU A 35 15.53 0.05 9.09
C LEU A 35 14.45 -0.77 9.81
N PRO A 36 13.18 -0.33 9.77
CA PRO A 36 12.05 -1.10 10.30
C PRO A 36 11.77 -2.38 9.48
N LEU A 37 11.18 -3.39 10.13
CA LEU A 37 10.81 -4.65 9.46
C LEU A 37 9.67 -4.51 8.43
N GLY A 38 8.88 -3.43 8.51
CA GLY A 38 7.77 -3.14 7.59
C GLY A 38 8.16 -2.25 6.40
N THR A 39 9.46 -2.08 6.13
CA THR A 39 9.98 -1.13 5.15
C THR A 39 9.33 -1.27 3.77
N ASP A 40 9.13 -2.51 3.30
CA ASP A 40 8.48 -2.78 2.01
C ASP A 40 7.08 -2.18 1.93
N THR A 41 6.27 -2.40 2.97
CA THR A 41 4.89 -1.91 3.01
C THR A 41 4.85 -0.39 3.14
N ILE A 42 5.76 0.20 3.93
CA ILE A 42 5.89 1.66 4.08
C ILE A 42 6.18 2.31 2.73
N HIS A 43 7.17 1.80 1.99
CA HIS A 43 7.53 2.31 0.67
C HIS A 43 6.41 2.11 -0.35
N ALA A 44 5.83 0.90 -0.43
CA ALA A 44 4.77 0.59 -1.36
C ALA A 44 3.54 1.50 -1.16
N LEU A 45 3.14 1.73 0.10
CA LEU A 45 2.02 2.59 0.43
C LEU A 45 2.28 4.05 0.03
N GLU A 46 3.46 4.59 0.33
CA GLU A 46 3.77 5.99 0.03
C GLU A 46 3.88 6.24 -1.48
N VAL A 47 4.49 5.32 -2.23
CA VAL A 47 4.53 5.40 -3.71
C VAL A 47 3.11 5.34 -4.28
N CYS A 48 2.26 4.43 -3.78
CA CYS A 48 0.87 4.35 -4.22
C CYS A 48 0.07 5.61 -3.86
N ARG A 49 0.29 6.20 -2.68
CA ARG A 49 -0.36 7.45 -2.25
C ARG A 49 -0.04 8.58 -3.23
N LEU A 50 1.24 8.82 -3.50
CA LEU A 50 1.71 9.85 -4.43
C LEU A 50 1.24 9.59 -5.87
N ALA A 51 1.26 8.33 -6.33
CA ALA A 51 0.75 7.97 -7.65
C ALA A 51 -0.77 8.18 -7.74
N GLY A 52 -1.53 7.81 -6.72
CA GLY A 52 -2.99 8.02 -6.65
C GLY A 52 -3.38 9.49 -6.64
N GLU A 53 -2.56 10.36 -6.03
CA GLU A 53 -2.74 11.82 -6.08
C GLU A 53 -2.56 12.39 -7.49
N ARG A 54 -1.57 11.89 -8.23
CA ARG A 54 -1.27 12.36 -9.60
C ARG A 54 -2.21 11.81 -10.66
N THR A 55 -2.69 10.58 -10.48
CA THR A 55 -3.46 9.85 -11.50
C THR A 55 -4.96 9.83 -11.24
N GLY A 56 -5.39 10.16 -10.02
CA GLY A 56 -6.75 9.92 -9.60
C GLY A 56 -7.09 8.45 -9.39
N ALA A 57 -6.10 7.56 -9.26
CA ALA A 57 -6.36 6.17 -8.85
C ALA A 57 -6.73 6.10 -7.36
N PHE A 58 -7.58 5.13 -7.02
CA PHE A 58 -7.78 4.73 -5.64
C PHE A 58 -6.55 4.00 -5.12
N VAL A 59 -6.32 4.06 -3.82
CA VAL A 59 -5.29 3.30 -3.12
C VAL A 59 -6.00 2.44 -2.08
N ALA A 60 -5.92 1.13 -2.26
CA ALA A 60 -6.49 0.18 -1.32
C ALA A 60 -5.64 0.11 -0.03
N PRO A 61 -6.21 -0.39 1.09
CA PRO A 61 -5.42 -0.73 2.26
C PRO A 61 -4.28 -1.70 1.87
N PRO A 62 -3.09 -1.56 2.45
CA PRO A 62 -1.94 -2.38 2.08
C PRO A 62 -2.11 -3.84 2.52
N VAL A 63 -1.54 -4.75 1.73
CA VAL A 63 -1.28 -6.14 2.13
C VAL A 63 0.08 -6.17 2.84
N TYR A 64 0.04 -6.29 4.16
CA TYR A 64 1.23 -6.21 5.02
C TYR A 64 2.13 -7.45 4.94
N TYR A 65 1.56 -8.63 4.69
CA TYR A 65 2.28 -9.91 4.72
C TYR A 65 2.39 -10.50 3.33
N GLY A 66 3.60 -10.44 2.77
CA GLY A 66 3.96 -11.00 1.48
C GLY A 66 4.75 -12.30 1.60
N VAL A 67 5.35 -12.72 0.49
CA VAL A 67 6.24 -13.89 0.44
C VAL A 67 7.68 -13.41 0.39
N CYS A 68 8.43 -13.62 1.48
CA CYS A 68 9.88 -13.50 1.48
C CYS A 68 10.54 -14.77 1.99
N ARG A 69 11.36 -15.39 1.13
CA ARG A 69 12.11 -16.61 1.47
C ARG A 69 13.57 -16.31 1.81
N SER A 70 14.10 -15.23 1.26
CA SER A 70 15.52 -14.86 1.31
C SER A 70 15.99 -14.56 2.73
N THR A 71 15.15 -13.94 3.55
CA THR A 71 15.45 -13.59 4.95
C THR A 71 14.69 -14.45 5.95
N SER A 72 14.13 -15.60 5.52
CA SER A 72 13.29 -16.47 6.36
C SER A 72 13.98 -17.10 7.57
N GLN A 73 15.32 -17.05 7.63
CA GLN A 73 16.12 -17.55 8.75
C GLN A 73 16.43 -16.47 9.80
N HIS A 74 16.01 -15.23 9.56
CA HIS A 74 16.07 -14.16 10.56
C HIS A 74 14.93 -14.34 11.58
N PRO A 75 15.14 -13.95 12.84
CA PRO A 75 14.19 -14.19 13.94
C PRO A 75 12.83 -13.52 13.75
#